data_AF-A0A9D6NFK6-F1
#
_entry.id   AF-A0A9D6NFK6-F1
#
_cell.length_a   1.000
_cell.length_b   1.000
_cell.length_c   1.000
_cell.angle_alpha   90.00
_cell.angle_beta   90.00
_cell.angle_gamma   90.00
#
_symmetry.space_group_name_H-M   'P 1'
#
loop_
_entity.id
_entity.type
_entity.pdbx_description
1 polymer ?
#
loop_
_entity_poly.entity_id
_entity_poly.type
_entity_poly.pdbx_seq_one_letter_code
_entity_poly.pdbx_strand_id
1 'polypeptide(L)'
;MLTFLQMMHRCSDQEAIERSKYDDRWKCALDLEPDETLCSKGTLQNFRAHLHLDGGAEKKFLKRTLIAARKSGLLPQGGKLRSVLDTTPLLGRGAVKDTYNLIADGIVKLCRALCSVVGEKLEVLARRLDLSRYFEASSLKGAAEIDWSNAQERRVFLNGLVSDAERLSVEAQVKEASSEKQRAVICEAEELLRKLIVQDTGPTRTEACA
;
A
#
# COMPACT_ATOMS: atom_id res chain seq x y z
N MET A 1 -14.41 9.74 -17.17
CA MET A 1 -13.74 8.81 -18.10
C MET A 1 -12.49 9.40 -18.75
N LEU A 2 -12.45 10.69 -19.09
CA LEU A 2 -11.26 11.32 -19.70
C LEU A 2 -9.95 11.10 -18.90
N THR A 3 -9.99 11.24 -17.58
CA THR A 3 -8.82 10.99 -16.70
C THR A 3 -8.29 9.56 -16.80
N PHE A 4 -9.15 8.59 -17.08
CA PHE A 4 -8.77 7.18 -17.25
C PHE A 4 -8.09 6.95 -18.61
N LEU A 5 -8.67 7.49 -19.70
CA LEU A 5 -8.04 7.42 -21.03
C LEU A 5 -6.68 8.13 -21.04
N GLN A 6 -6.58 9.29 -20.38
CA GLN A 6 -5.32 10.00 -20.20
C GLN A 6 -4.26 9.14 -19.50
N MET A 7 -4.63 8.42 -18.43
CA MET A 7 -3.73 7.52 -17.72
C MET A 7 -3.26 6.36 -18.61
N MET A 8 -4.18 5.73 -19.35
CA MET A 8 -3.87 4.59 -20.23
C MET A 8 -2.93 4.97 -21.37
N HIS A 9 -3.14 6.15 -21.96
CA HIS A 9 -2.34 6.65 -23.08
C HIS A 9 -1.12 7.49 -22.65
N ARG A 10 -0.95 7.72 -21.33
CA ARG A 10 0.15 8.51 -20.73
C ARG A 10 0.38 9.87 -21.40
N CYS A 11 -0.69 10.54 -21.79
CA CYS A 11 -0.62 11.81 -22.51
C CYS A 11 -0.73 13.02 -21.57
N SER A 12 -0.25 14.17 -22.03
CA SER A 12 -0.35 15.44 -21.28
C SER A 12 -1.81 15.89 -21.13
N ASP A 13 -2.09 16.81 -20.20
CA ASP A 13 -3.45 17.39 -20.06
C ASP A 13 -3.89 18.10 -21.34
N GLN A 14 -2.97 18.78 -22.03
CA GLN A 14 -3.26 19.45 -23.30
C GLN A 14 -3.64 18.43 -24.37
N GLU A 15 -2.83 17.39 -24.50
CA GLU A 15 -3.04 16.33 -25.48
C GLU A 15 -4.32 15.53 -25.19
N ALA A 16 -4.65 15.29 -23.92
CA ALA A 16 -5.91 14.63 -23.55
C ALA A 16 -7.13 15.44 -24.00
N ILE A 17 -7.08 16.76 -23.86
CA ILE A 17 -8.15 17.66 -24.32
C ILE A 17 -8.21 17.68 -25.85
N GLU A 18 -7.09 17.77 -26.54
CA GLU A 18 -7.05 17.71 -28.01
C GLU A 18 -7.59 16.39 -28.55
N ARG A 19 -7.18 15.25 -27.97
CA ARG A 19 -7.71 13.94 -28.34
C ARG A 19 -9.20 13.83 -28.07
N SER A 20 -9.70 14.39 -26.96
CA SER A 20 -11.16 14.43 -26.71
C SER A 20 -11.93 15.28 -27.73
N LYS A 21 -11.26 16.22 -28.42
CA LYS A 21 -11.86 17.08 -29.44
C LYS A 21 -11.77 16.52 -30.85
N TYR A 22 -10.67 15.83 -31.17
CA TYR A 22 -10.33 15.50 -32.56
C TYR A 22 -10.13 14.01 -32.84
N ASP A 23 -10.04 13.14 -31.82
CA ASP A 23 -9.91 11.70 -32.01
C ASP A 23 -11.26 11.00 -31.84
N ASP A 24 -11.83 10.51 -32.94
CA ASP A 24 -13.14 9.83 -32.96
C ASP A 24 -13.18 8.60 -32.03
N ARG A 25 -12.04 7.92 -31.82
CA ARG A 25 -11.97 6.79 -30.89
C ARG A 25 -12.16 7.26 -29.45
N TRP A 26 -11.61 8.42 -29.12
CA TRP A 26 -11.78 9.04 -27.81
C TRP A 26 -13.18 9.59 -27.64
N LYS A 27 -13.78 10.19 -28.67
CA LYS A 27 -15.18 10.64 -28.64
C LYS A 27 -16.13 9.49 -28.41
N CYS A 28 -15.99 8.39 -29.16
CA CYS A 28 -16.77 7.17 -28.96
C CYS A 28 -16.60 6.61 -27.54
N ALA A 29 -15.36 6.52 -27.04
CA ALA A 29 -15.10 6.03 -25.68
C ALA A 29 -15.65 6.95 -24.58
N LEU A 30 -15.76 8.25 -24.84
CA LEU A 30 -16.27 9.24 -23.91
C LEU A 30 -17.78 9.47 -24.03
N ASP A 31 -18.45 8.78 -24.97
CA ASP A 31 -19.86 8.97 -25.31
C ASP A 31 -20.17 10.43 -25.70
N LEU A 32 -19.34 10.97 -26.61
CA LEU A 32 -19.43 12.35 -27.13
C LEU A 32 -19.79 12.37 -28.60
N GLU A 33 -20.59 13.36 -28.99
CA GLU A 33 -20.91 13.61 -30.41
C GLU A 33 -19.69 14.17 -31.18
N PRO A 34 -19.66 14.07 -32.53
CA PRO A 34 -18.53 14.51 -33.37
C PRO A 34 -18.14 15.98 -33.22
N ASP A 35 -19.08 16.87 -32.95
CA ASP A 35 -18.86 18.31 -32.74
C ASP A 35 -18.79 18.71 -31.26
N GLU A 36 -19.07 17.77 -30.35
CA GLU A 36 -19.09 18.03 -28.91
C GLU A 36 -17.67 18.17 -28.33
N THR A 37 -17.50 19.13 -27.42
CA THR A 37 -16.26 19.31 -26.66
C THR A 37 -16.50 19.05 -25.18
N LEU A 38 -15.76 18.10 -24.60
CA LEU A 38 -15.99 17.69 -23.21
C LEU A 38 -15.74 18.80 -22.18
N CYS A 39 -14.54 19.40 -22.16
CA CYS A 39 -14.19 20.44 -21.20
C CYS A 39 -12.93 21.24 -21.62
N SER A 40 -12.63 22.29 -20.86
CA SER A 40 -11.35 23.00 -20.97
C SER A 40 -10.24 22.32 -20.17
N LYS A 41 -8.98 22.59 -20.52
CA LYS A 41 -7.81 22.11 -19.76
C LYS A 41 -7.86 22.52 -18.28
N GLY A 42 -8.23 23.77 -17.99
CA GLY A 42 -8.35 24.25 -16.62
C GLY A 42 -9.43 23.50 -15.82
N THR A 43 -10.55 23.16 -16.49
CA THR A 43 -11.60 22.33 -15.88
C THR A 43 -11.10 20.94 -15.55
N LEU A 44 -10.34 20.30 -16.44
CA LEU A 44 -9.73 18.98 -16.20
C LEU A 44 -8.75 19.02 -15.01
N GLN A 45 -7.90 20.05 -14.95
CA GLN A 45 -6.93 20.22 -13.87
C GLN A 45 -7.61 20.45 -12.53
N ASN A 46 -8.60 21.34 -12.49
CA ASN A 46 -9.40 21.58 -11.29
C ASN A 46 -10.13 20.32 -10.84
N PHE A 47 -10.76 19.60 -11.76
CA PHE A 47 -11.43 18.34 -11.45
C PHE A 47 -10.45 17.32 -10.82
N ARG A 48 -9.25 17.18 -11.39
CA ARG A 48 -8.20 16.32 -10.82
C ARG A 48 -7.76 16.78 -9.43
N ALA A 49 -7.59 18.08 -9.21
CA ALA A 49 -7.25 18.61 -7.89
C ALA A 49 -8.32 18.27 -6.84
N HIS A 50 -9.60 18.44 -7.19
CA HIS A 50 -10.71 18.09 -6.30
C HIS A 50 -10.77 16.58 -5.99
N LEU A 51 -10.49 15.71 -6.97
CA LEU A 51 -10.38 14.27 -6.75
C LEU A 51 -9.26 13.90 -5.78
N HIS A 52 -8.14 14.62 -5.80
CA HIS A 52 -7.02 14.37 -4.88
C HIS A 52 -7.29 14.88 -3.46
N LEU A 53 -8.05 15.97 -3.34
CA LEU A 53 -8.37 16.59 -2.05
C LEU A 53 -9.54 15.91 -1.33
N ASP A 54 -10.54 15.39 -2.05
CA ASP A 54 -11.60 14.57 -1.47
C ASP A 54 -11.08 13.14 -1.23
N GLY A 55 -10.65 12.86 0.00
CA GLY A 55 -10.18 11.53 0.43
C GLY A 55 -11.21 10.39 0.26
N GLY A 56 -12.48 10.71 -0.03
CA GLY A 56 -13.51 9.73 -0.37
C GLY A 56 -13.84 9.63 -1.87
N ALA A 57 -13.30 10.49 -2.73
CA ALA A 57 -13.68 10.56 -4.14
C ALA A 57 -13.29 9.29 -4.91
N GLU A 58 -12.10 8.75 -4.66
CA GLU A 58 -11.65 7.49 -5.27
C GLU A 58 -12.61 6.33 -4.94
N LYS A 59 -12.98 6.18 -3.67
CA LYS A 59 -13.92 5.15 -3.22
C LYS A 59 -15.30 5.31 -3.86
N LYS A 60 -15.80 6.55 -3.96
CA LYS A 60 -17.08 6.86 -4.65
C LYS A 60 -17.00 6.52 -6.13
N PHE A 61 -15.91 6.90 -6.80
CA PHE A 61 -15.68 6.62 -8.22
C PHE A 61 -15.62 5.12 -8.48
N LEU A 62 -14.77 4.38 -7.76
CA LEU A 62 -14.65 2.93 -7.87
C LEU A 62 -16.00 2.24 -7.64
N LYS A 63 -16.75 2.63 -6.61
CA LYS A 63 -18.08 2.07 -6.32
C LYS A 63 -19.04 2.27 -7.50
N ARG A 64 -19.08 3.46 -8.11
CA ARG A 64 -19.94 3.74 -9.26
C ARG A 64 -19.53 2.96 -10.50
N THR A 65 -18.22 2.87 -10.78
CA THR A 65 -17.69 2.10 -11.91
C THR A 65 -18.01 0.61 -11.77
N LEU A 66 -17.87 0.04 -10.57
CA LEU A 66 -18.24 -1.36 -10.31
C LEU A 66 -19.73 -1.61 -10.51
N ILE A 67 -20.60 -0.67 -10.10
CA ILE A 67 -22.04 -0.78 -10.34
C ILE A 67 -22.34 -0.76 -11.84
N ALA A 68 -21.74 0.18 -12.59
CA ALA A 68 -21.92 0.30 -14.03
C ALA A 68 -21.43 -0.96 -14.77
N ALA A 69 -20.23 -1.44 -14.45
CA ALA A 69 -19.65 -2.63 -15.08
C ALA A 69 -20.45 -3.91 -14.81
N ARG A 70 -21.09 -4.04 -13.64
CA ARG A 70 -22.02 -5.15 -13.35
C ARG A 70 -23.32 -5.02 -14.16
N LYS A 71 -23.85 -3.81 -14.29
CA LYS A 71 -25.06 -3.56 -15.10
C LYS A 71 -24.83 -3.84 -16.58
N SER A 72 -23.63 -3.55 -17.09
CA SER A 72 -23.25 -3.81 -18.48
C SER A 72 -22.80 -5.26 -18.75
N GLY A 73 -22.84 -6.14 -17.74
CA GLY A 73 -22.43 -7.54 -17.86
C GLY A 73 -20.92 -7.76 -17.99
N LEU A 74 -20.09 -6.71 -17.88
CA LEU A 74 -18.63 -6.81 -17.90
C LEU A 74 -18.08 -7.49 -16.65
N LEU A 75 -18.82 -7.42 -15.54
CA LEU A 75 -18.51 -8.11 -14.30
C LEU A 75 -19.68 -9.03 -13.90
N PRO A 76 -19.39 -10.19 -13.30
CA PRO A 76 -20.43 -11.09 -12.79
C PRO A 76 -21.29 -10.38 -11.73
N GLN A 77 -22.61 -10.58 -11.81
CA GLN A 77 -23.59 -9.93 -10.94
C GLN A 77 -23.60 -10.49 -9.50
N GLY A 78 -22.90 -11.59 -9.25
CA GLY A 78 -22.70 -12.19 -7.93
C GLY A 78 -21.44 -13.06 -7.89
N GLY A 79 -20.87 -13.24 -6.70
CA GLY A 79 -19.65 -14.03 -6.46
C GLY A 79 -18.39 -13.19 -6.15
N LYS A 80 -17.33 -13.88 -5.70
CA LYS A 80 -16.01 -13.25 -5.48
C LYS A 80 -15.38 -12.98 -6.85
N LEU A 81 -15.00 -11.72 -7.12
CA LEU A 81 -14.11 -11.42 -8.23
C LEU A 81 -12.77 -12.12 -7.99
N ARG A 82 -12.46 -13.15 -8.79
CA ARG A 82 -11.08 -13.64 -8.90
C ARG A 82 -10.37 -12.76 -9.90
N SER A 83 -9.60 -11.80 -9.39
CA SER A 83 -8.61 -11.10 -10.20
C SER A 83 -7.32 -11.93 -10.17
N VAL A 84 -6.88 -12.41 -11.32
CA VAL A 84 -5.50 -12.87 -11.50
C VAL A 84 -4.69 -11.60 -11.69
N LEU A 85 -4.09 -11.13 -10.61
CA LEU A 85 -3.19 -9.99 -10.60
C LEU A 85 -1.85 -10.48 -11.16
N ASP A 86 -1.70 -10.44 -12.48
CA ASP A 86 -0.36 -10.51 -13.06
C ASP A 86 0.39 -9.23 -12.64
N THR A 87 1.70 -9.34 -12.49
CA THR A 87 2.66 -8.33 -11.95
C THR A 87 2.77 -7.03 -12.77
N THR A 88 1.71 -6.64 -13.47
CA THR A 88 1.58 -5.33 -14.11
C THR A 88 1.80 -4.25 -13.05
N PRO A 89 2.69 -3.27 -13.28
CA PRO A 89 2.93 -2.22 -12.30
C PRO A 89 1.66 -1.40 -12.11
N LEU A 90 1.09 -1.48 -10.90
CA LEU A 90 0.07 -0.55 -10.44
C LEU A 90 0.70 0.85 -10.41
N LEU A 91 0.42 1.66 -11.43
CA LEU A 91 0.82 3.06 -11.44
C LEU A 91 -0.13 3.86 -10.55
N GLY A 92 0.25 4.00 -9.28
CA GLY A 92 -0.44 4.82 -8.27
C GLY A 92 0.41 4.95 -7.01
N ARG A 93 -0.06 5.69 -5.99
CA ARG A 93 0.59 5.70 -4.65
C ARG A 93 0.66 4.31 -4.00
N GLY A 94 -0.05 3.33 -4.56
CA GLY A 94 0.10 1.91 -4.27
C GLY A 94 1.26 1.25 -5.03
N ALA A 95 2.37 1.95 -5.29
CA ALA A 95 3.65 1.27 -5.51
C ALA A 95 4.01 0.60 -4.17
N VAL A 96 3.40 -0.57 -3.95
CA VAL A 96 3.39 -1.28 -2.67
C VAL A 96 4.83 -1.68 -2.35
N LYS A 97 5.40 -1.12 -1.28
CA LYS A 97 6.62 -1.66 -0.68
C LYS A 97 6.42 -3.17 -0.51
N ASP A 98 7.40 -3.98 -0.85
CA ASP A 98 7.29 -5.42 -0.64
C ASP A 98 7.14 -5.79 0.85
N THR A 99 6.61 -6.99 1.12
CA THR A 99 6.35 -7.52 2.47
C THR A 99 7.52 -7.34 3.43
N TYR A 100 8.75 -7.57 2.97
CA TYR A 100 9.95 -7.48 3.79
C TYR A 100 10.20 -6.05 4.26
N ASN A 101 10.15 -5.09 3.32
CA ASN A 101 10.31 -3.68 3.63
C ASN A 101 9.11 -3.11 4.42
N LEU A 102 7.89 -3.66 4.27
CA LEU A 102 6.73 -3.28 5.07
C LEU A 102 6.86 -3.72 6.53
N ILE A 103 7.22 -4.98 6.79
CA ILE A 103 7.44 -5.48 8.16
C ILE A 103 8.56 -4.68 8.83
N ALA A 104 9.63 -4.39 8.10
CA ALA A 104 10.75 -3.58 8.57
C ALA A 104 10.35 -2.17 8.98
N ASP A 105 9.56 -1.48 8.16
CA ASP A 105 9.03 -0.16 8.51
C ASP A 105 8.18 -0.23 9.79
N GLY A 106 7.40 -1.30 9.95
CA GLY A 106 6.62 -1.58 11.16
C GLY A 106 7.50 -1.75 12.39
N ILE A 107 8.58 -2.52 12.30
CA ILE A 107 9.59 -2.70 13.35
C ILE A 107 10.20 -1.34 13.71
N VAL A 108 10.67 -0.57 12.72
CA VAL A 108 11.24 0.78 12.92
C VAL A 108 10.25 1.71 13.61
N LYS A 109 8.97 1.67 13.23
CA LYS A 109 7.92 2.51 13.83
C LYS A 109 7.67 2.14 15.29
N LEU A 110 7.61 0.84 15.62
CA LEU A 110 7.44 0.39 17.00
C LEU A 110 8.67 0.72 17.86
N CYS A 111 9.90 0.56 17.35
CA CYS A 111 11.11 1.00 18.04
C CYS A 111 11.07 2.51 18.36
N ARG A 112 10.69 3.35 17.39
CA ARG A 112 10.56 4.80 17.60
C ARG A 112 9.49 5.15 18.64
N ALA A 113 8.35 4.46 18.60
CA ALA A 113 7.30 4.62 19.61
C ALA A 113 7.84 4.31 21.01
N LEU A 114 8.54 3.17 21.18
CA LEU A 114 9.13 2.79 22.46
C LEU A 114 10.18 3.78 22.95
N CYS A 115 11.11 4.19 22.09
CA CYS A 115 12.12 5.20 22.43
C CYS A 115 11.50 6.53 22.84
N SER A 116 10.40 6.95 22.20
CA SER A 116 9.69 8.19 22.55
C SER A 116 9.04 8.15 23.94
N VAL A 117 8.70 6.97 24.43
CA VAL A 117 8.06 6.77 25.75
C VAL A 117 9.09 6.55 26.84
N VAL A 118 10.09 5.71 26.57
CA VAL A 118 11.11 5.29 27.56
C VAL A 118 12.26 6.30 27.67
N GLY A 119 12.44 7.17 26.67
CA GLY A 119 13.56 8.11 26.60
C GLY A 119 14.90 7.45 26.26
N GLU A 120 14.88 6.18 25.82
CA GLU A 120 16.06 5.44 25.34
C GLU A 120 16.39 5.86 23.91
N LYS A 121 17.68 5.99 23.58
CA LYS A 121 18.12 6.28 22.21
C LYS A 121 17.85 5.09 21.29
N LEU A 122 17.45 5.37 20.05
CA LEU A 122 17.07 4.37 19.06
C LEU A 122 18.20 3.38 18.77
N GLU A 123 19.44 3.86 18.71
CA GLU A 123 20.62 3.03 18.46
C GLU A 123 20.92 2.06 19.61
N VAL A 124 20.59 2.45 20.84
CA VAL A 124 20.80 1.61 22.04
C VAL A 124 19.77 0.48 22.06
N LEU A 125 18.50 0.82 21.83
CA LEU A 125 17.42 -0.18 21.73
C LEU A 125 17.66 -1.13 20.56
N ALA A 126 18.06 -0.60 19.40
CA ALA A 126 18.36 -1.40 18.22
C ALA A 126 19.49 -2.40 18.47
N ARG A 127 20.60 -1.99 19.11
CA ARG A 127 21.70 -2.92 19.46
C ARG A 127 21.28 -3.94 20.50
N ARG A 128 20.53 -3.53 21.52
CA ARG A 128 20.08 -4.41 22.62
C ARG A 128 19.18 -5.53 22.12
N LEU A 129 18.34 -5.26 21.12
CA LEU A 129 17.40 -6.22 20.54
C LEU A 129 17.89 -6.86 19.23
N ASP A 130 19.13 -6.60 18.83
CA ASP A 130 19.72 -7.08 17.56
C ASP A 130 18.92 -6.65 16.31
N LEU A 131 18.43 -5.41 16.33
CA LEU A 131 17.62 -4.77 15.28
C LEU A 131 18.39 -3.72 14.48
N SER A 132 19.72 -3.64 14.61
CA SER A 132 20.55 -2.61 13.93
C SER A 132 20.36 -2.63 12.40
N ARG A 133 20.18 -3.82 11.81
CA ARG A 133 19.97 -4.03 10.37
C ARG A 133 18.80 -3.24 9.76
N TYR A 134 17.82 -2.84 10.57
CA TYR A 134 16.64 -2.09 10.13
C TYR A 134 16.89 -0.58 9.99
N PHE A 135 18.03 -0.08 10.49
CA PHE A 135 18.33 1.35 10.55
C PHE A 135 19.55 1.75 9.69
N GLU A 136 20.33 0.79 9.21
CA GLU A 136 21.59 1.03 8.50
C GLU A 136 21.44 1.16 6.98
N ALA A 137 20.48 0.45 6.38
CA ALA A 137 20.31 0.40 4.92
C ALA A 137 19.02 1.10 4.45
N SER A 138 19.06 1.64 3.23
CA SER A 138 17.88 2.27 2.59
C SER A 138 16.81 1.24 2.17
N SER A 139 17.19 -0.03 2.00
CA SER A 139 16.28 -1.17 1.81
C SER A 139 16.88 -2.45 2.36
N LEU A 140 16.07 -3.25 3.04
CA LEU A 140 16.49 -4.57 3.52
C LEU A 140 16.78 -5.55 2.39
N LYS A 141 16.06 -5.46 1.27
CA LYS A 141 16.29 -6.39 0.17
C LYS A 141 17.66 -6.22 -0.47
N GLY A 142 18.10 -4.96 -0.60
CA GLY A 142 19.41 -4.65 -1.15
C GLY A 142 20.56 -4.98 -0.20
N ALA A 143 20.29 -5.03 1.10
CA ALA A 143 21.27 -5.39 2.13
C ALA A 143 21.28 -6.89 2.48
N ALA A 144 20.28 -7.66 2.04
CA ALA A 144 20.18 -9.09 2.34
C ALA A 144 21.00 -9.92 1.36
N GLU A 145 21.95 -10.67 1.88
CA GLU A 145 22.78 -11.64 1.13
C GLU A 145 22.03 -12.97 0.94
N ILE A 146 20.87 -12.94 0.28
CA ILE A 146 20.10 -14.15 -0.04
C ILE A 146 19.77 -14.25 -1.53
N ASP A 147 19.63 -15.48 -2.02
CA ASP A 147 19.11 -15.74 -3.35
C ASP A 147 17.59 -15.54 -3.36
N TRP A 148 17.17 -14.40 -3.91
CA TRP A 148 15.76 -14.05 -4.08
C TRP A 148 15.00 -14.99 -5.03
N SER A 149 15.67 -15.83 -5.80
CA SER A 149 15.01 -16.87 -6.60
C SER A 149 14.71 -18.14 -5.78
N ASN A 150 15.44 -18.36 -4.68
CA ASN A 150 15.29 -19.51 -3.80
C ASN A 150 14.12 -19.31 -2.80
N ALA A 151 13.08 -20.14 -2.93
CA ALA A 151 11.90 -20.06 -2.06
C ALA A 151 12.19 -20.34 -0.59
N GLN A 152 13.18 -21.19 -0.28
CA GLN A 152 13.52 -21.54 1.09
C GLN A 152 14.28 -20.42 1.80
N GLU A 153 15.25 -19.79 1.13
CA GLU A 153 15.99 -18.64 1.68
C GLU A 153 15.07 -17.46 1.95
N ARG A 154 14.16 -17.15 1.01
CA ARG A 154 13.11 -16.13 1.22
C ARG A 154 12.26 -16.40 2.46
N ARG A 155 11.87 -17.67 2.67
CA ARG A 155 11.05 -18.07 3.83
C ARG A 155 11.83 -17.93 5.13
N VAL A 156 13.09 -18.38 5.16
CA VAL A 156 13.97 -18.23 6.34
C VAL A 156 14.14 -16.76 6.69
N PHE A 157 14.40 -15.92 5.68
CA PHE A 157 14.54 -14.48 5.87
C PHE A 157 13.24 -13.85 6.41
N LEU A 158 12.09 -14.15 5.81
CA LEU A 158 10.78 -13.66 6.29
C LEU A 158 10.50 -14.08 7.74
N ASN A 159 10.73 -15.35 8.08
CA ASN A 159 10.55 -15.85 9.45
C ASN A 159 11.45 -15.12 10.46
N GLY A 160 12.67 -14.78 10.06
CA GLY A 160 13.56 -13.94 10.88
C GLY A 160 12.97 -12.55 11.15
N LEU A 161 12.37 -11.90 10.14
CA LEU A 161 11.70 -10.60 10.34
C LEU A 161 10.49 -10.71 11.28
N VAL A 162 9.69 -11.77 11.13
CA VAL A 162 8.53 -12.01 12.01
C VAL A 162 8.98 -12.26 13.45
N SER A 163 10.03 -13.06 13.65
CA SER A 163 10.57 -13.34 14.98
C SER A 163 11.11 -12.07 15.66
N ASP A 164 11.77 -11.18 14.91
CA ASP A 164 12.21 -9.88 15.41
C ASP A 164 11.03 -9.00 15.85
N ALA A 165 9.98 -8.96 15.02
CA ALA A 165 8.77 -8.20 15.32
C ALA A 165 8.05 -8.74 16.57
N GLU A 166 7.97 -10.06 16.74
CA GLU A 166 7.40 -10.69 17.92
C GLU A 166 8.21 -10.37 19.18
N ARG A 167 9.55 -10.49 19.13
CA ARG A 167 10.44 -10.11 20.25
C ARG A 167 10.27 -8.64 20.65
N LEU A 168 10.18 -7.75 19.66
CA LEU A 168 9.94 -6.33 19.89
C LEU A 168 8.55 -6.07 20.50
N SER A 169 7.54 -6.84 20.11
CA SER A 169 6.18 -6.70 20.63
C SER A 169 6.11 -7.12 22.10
N VAL A 170 6.82 -8.19 22.49
CA VAL A 170 6.98 -8.59 23.90
C VAL A 170 7.67 -7.49 24.71
N GLU A 171 8.78 -6.93 24.20
CA GLU A 171 9.45 -5.80 24.86
C GLU A 171 8.50 -4.60 25.05
N ALA A 172 7.66 -4.32 24.05
CA ALA A 172 6.70 -3.22 24.11
C ALA A 172 5.65 -3.40 25.21
N GLN A 173 5.21 -4.64 25.46
CA GLN A 173 4.22 -4.96 26.48
C GLN A 173 4.78 -4.91 27.91
N VAL A 174 6.06 -5.22 28.10
CA VAL A 174 6.71 -5.21 29.42
C VAL A 174 7.08 -3.79 29.87
N LYS A 175 7.26 -2.85 28.94
CA LYS A 175 7.64 -1.47 29.28
C LYS A 175 6.45 -0.68 29.82
N GLU A 176 6.56 -0.22 31.07
CA GLU A 176 5.57 0.66 31.67
C GLU A 176 5.57 2.04 31.02
N ALA A 177 4.50 2.35 30.30
CA ALA A 177 4.23 3.70 29.86
C ALA A 177 3.61 4.52 30.99
N SER A 178 4.19 5.69 31.24
CA SER A 178 3.85 6.59 32.36
C SER A 178 2.51 7.31 32.18
N SER A 179 1.95 7.33 30.97
CA SER A 179 0.65 7.96 30.68
C SER A 179 -0.17 7.16 29.67
N GLU A 180 -1.50 7.33 29.72
CA GLU A 180 -2.44 6.71 28.78
C GLU A 180 -2.14 7.07 27.32
N LYS A 181 -1.71 8.32 27.09
CA LYS A 181 -1.32 8.80 25.75
C LYS A 181 -0.08 8.07 25.22
N GLN A 182 0.90 7.80 26.08
CA GLN A 182 2.10 7.05 25.70
C GLN A 182 1.78 5.56 25.44
N ARG A 183 0.87 4.97 26.22
CA ARG A 183 0.36 3.61 25.96
C ARG A 183 -0.30 3.53 24.59
N ALA A 184 -1.18 4.47 24.27
CA ALA A 184 -1.89 4.50 23.00
C ALA A 184 -0.92 4.53 21.78
N VAL A 185 0.17 5.30 21.86
CA VAL A 185 1.17 5.39 20.78
C VAL A 185 1.88 4.04 20.56
N ILE A 186 2.22 3.33 21.63
CA ILE A 186 2.84 1.99 21.53
C ILE A 186 1.82 0.99 20.97
N CYS A 187 0.60 0.95 21.52
CA CYS A 187 -0.44 0.03 21.06
C CYS A 187 -0.81 0.24 19.59
N GLU A 188 -0.91 1.48 19.12
CA GLU A 188 -1.18 1.77 17.70
C GLU A 188 -0.06 1.25 16.78
N ALA A 189 1.20 1.43 17.20
CA ALA A 189 2.35 0.94 16.44
C ALA A 189 2.43 -0.60 16.43
N GLU A 190 2.17 -1.24 17.57
CA GLU A 190 2.12 -2.70 17.70
C GLU A 190 0.98 -3.30 16.87
N GLU A 191 -0.23 -2.73 16.95
CA GLU A 191 -1.37 -3.16 16.15
C GLU A 191 -1.09 -3.06 14.64
N LEU A 192 -0.43 -1.99 14.22
CA LEU A 192 -0.04 -1.83 12.82
C LEU A 192 0.97 -2.91 12.41
N LEU A 193 2.02 -3.14 13.20
CA LEU A 193 3.01 -4.19 12.91
C LEU A 193 2.34 -5.58 12.83
N ARG A 194 1.43 -5.88 13.75
CA ARG A 194 0.67 -7.14 13.73
C ARG A 194 -0.21 -7.27 12.48
N LYS A 195 -0.88 -6.20 12.06
CA LYS A 195 -1.67 -6.18 10.81
C LYS A 195 -0.78 -6.46 9.60
N LEU A 196 0.41 -5.87 9.53
CA LEU A 196 1.36 -6.08 8.43
C LEU A 196 1.84 -7.54 8.35
N ILE A 197 2.14 -8.17 9.49
CA ILE A 197 2.51 -9.59 9.55
C ILE A 197 1.36 -10.45 9.04
N VAL A 198 0.16 -10.32 9.63
CA VAL A 198 -1.00 -11.16 9.29
C VAL A 198 -1.42 -11.02 7.82
N GLN A 199 -1.31 -9.82 7.25
CA GLN A 199 -1.68 -9.54 5.86
C GLN A 199 -0.89 -10.42 4.88
N ASP A 200 0.41 -10.60 5.13
CA ASP A 200 1.33 -11.16 4.14
C ASP A 200 1.91 -12.53 4.52
N THR A 201 1.85 -12.96 5.79
CA THR A 201 2.38 -14.27 6.23
C THR A 201 1.32 -15.36 6.33
N GLY A 202 0.02 -15.02 6.30
CA GLY A 202 -1.08 -15.95 6.61
C GLY A 202 -1.03 -16.47 8.05
N PRO A 203 -2.10 -17.07 8.60
CA PRO A 203 -2.00 -17.76 9.86
C PRO A 203 -1.02 -18.93 9.70
N THR A 204 -0.02 -19.01 10.58
CA THR A 204 0.72 -20.24 10.81
C THR A 204 -0.30 -21.34 11.02
N ARG A 205 -0.41 -22.26 10.06
CA ARG A 205 -0.99 -23.58 10.36
C ARG A 205 0.00 -24.22 11.33
N THR A 206 -0.16 -23.95 12.61
CA THR A 206 0.26 -24.87 13.64
C THR A 206 -0.46 -26.17 13.32
N GLU A 207 0.28 -27.10 12.74
CA GLU A 207 -0.14 -28.49 12.64
C GLU A 207 -0.43 -28.94 14.07
N ALA A 208 -1.70 -29.09 14.38
CA ALA A 208 -2.13 -29.89 15.50
C ALA A 208 -1.66 -31.32 15.20
N CYS A 209 -0.53 -31.71 15.79
CA CYS A 209 -0.20 -33.13 15.93
C CYS A 209 -1.34 -33.80 16.68
N ALA A 210 -2.01 -34.72 15.99
CA ALA A 210 -2.70 -35.85 16.60
C ALA A 210 -1.67 -36.87 17.08
#